data_AF-A0A819UXE7-F1
#
_entry.id   AF-A0A819UXE7-F1
#
_cell.length_a   1.000
_cell.length_b   1.000
_cell.length_c   1.000
_cell.angle_alpha   90.00
_cell.angle_beta   90.00
_cell.angle_gamma   90.00
#
_symmetry.space_group_name_H-M   'P 1'
#
loop_
_entity.id
_entity.type
_entity.pdbx_description
1 polymer ?
#
loop_
_entity_poly.entity_id
_entity_poly.type
_entity_poly.pdbx_seq_one_letter_code
_entity_poly.pdbx_strand_id
1 'polypeptide(L)'
;MATFGYNNTSNITNLEPWHIPMNIVRMACTIITIIISLIILGLIASKRTPRTVPMMLVANTCSSEFICVCTALSLVSFTLNNDLKQIQYQDSLCIFRA
;
A
#
# COMPACT_ATOMS: atom_id res chain seq x y z
N MET A 1 18.23 11.13 -50.34
CA MET A 1 18.38 9.87 -49.60
C MET A 1 17.84 10.12 -48.20
N ALA A 2 16.60 9.72 -47.94
CA ALA A 2 15.94 9.94 -46.67
C ALA A 2 16.35 8.81 -45.70
N THR A 3 17.06 9.14 -44.62
CA THR A 3 17.31 8.21 -43.52
C THR A 3 16.17 8.31 -42.53
N PHE A 4 15.37 7.25 -42.50
CA PHE A 4 14.25 6.95 -41.64
C PHE A 4 14.65 7.06 -40.17
N GLY A 5 14.08 8.02 -39.43
CA GLY A 5 14.24 8.13 -38.00
C GLY A 5 13.60 6.93 -37.31
N TYR A 6 14.42 6.10 -36.67
CA TYR A 6 13.96 4.99 -35.85
C TYR A 6 13.19 5.56 -34.65
N ASN A 7 11.87 5.38 -34.67
CA ASN A 7 11.00 5.51 -33.51
C ASN A 7 11.47 4.55 -32.42
N ASN A 8 12.35 5.00 -31.54
CA ASN A 8 12.45 4.42 -30.22
C ASN A 8 11.32 5.01 -29.40
N THR A 9 10.13 4.43 -29.57
CA THR A 9 9.08 4.41 -28.56
C THR A 9 9.68 3.71 -27.34
N SER A 10 10.49 4.43 -26.57
CA SER A 10 10.81 4.05 -25.21
C SER A 10 9.46 3.84 -24.56
N ASN A 11 9.17 2.59 -24.19
CA ASN A 11 8.16 2.23 -23.22
C ASN A 11 8.51 2.96 -21.92
N ILE A 12 8.27 4.27 -21.89
CA ILE A 12 8.18 5.06 -20.69
C ILE A 12 6.98 4.41 -20.01
N THR A 13 7.26 3.55 -19.04
CA THR A 13 6.29 3.13 -18.05
C THR A 13 5.65 4.41 -17.56
N ASN A 14 4.46 4.71 -18.07
CA ASN A 14 3.67 5.88 -17.70
C ASN A 14 3.34 5.70 -16.23
N LEU A 15 4.22 6.19 -15.36
CA LEU A 15 3.92 6.47 -13.97
C LEU A 15 2.90 7.60 -13.99
N GLU A 16 1.65 7.19 -14.07
CA GLU A 16 0.52 8.10 -13.97
C GLU A 16 0.64 8.84 -12.62
N PRO A 17 0.71 10.18 -12.63
CA PRO A 17 1.12 10.96 -11.46
C PRO A 17 0.19 10.82 -10.25
N TRP A 18 -1.00 10.25 -10.43
CA TRP A 18 -1.94 9.98 -9.35
C TRP A 18 -1.65 8.71 -8.54
N HIS A 19 -0.75 7.82 -8.98
CA HIS A 19 -0.48 6.57 -8.25
C HIS A 19 0.18 6.83 -6.90
N ILE A 20 1.06 7.82 -6.81
CA ILE A 20 1.74 8.22 -5.56
C ILE A 20 0.75 8.76 -4.53
N PRO A 21 -0.08 9.78 -4.82
CA PRO A 21 -1.07 10.26 -3.86
C PRO A 21 -2.13 9.20 -3.52
N MET A 22 -2.52 8.35 -4.48
CA MET A 22 -3.46 7.25 -4.23
C MET A 22 -2.87 6.20 -3.26
N ASN A 23 -1.57 5.91 -3.37
CA ASN A 23 -0.86 5.02 -2.45
C ASN A 23 -0.74 5.64 -1.05
N ILE A 24 -0.53 6.95 -0.93
CA ILE A 24 -0.51 7.67 0.35
C ILE A 24 -1.89 7.63 1.02
N VAL A 25 -2.97 7.89 0.26
CA VAL A 25 -4.35 7.81 0.77
C VAL A 25 -4.69 6.39 1.20
N ARG A 26 -4.31 5.39 0.40
CA ARG A 26 -4.48 3.97 0.75
C ARG A 26 -3.75 3.63 2.04
N MET A 27 -2.51 4.10 2.21
CA MET A 27 -1.73 3.91 3.43
C MET A 27 -2.42 4.54 4.65
N ALA A 28 -2.89 5.79 4.53
CA ALA A 28 -3.63 6.47 5.60
C ALA A 28 -4.91 5.72 5.99
N CYS A 29 -5.70 5.26 5.01
CA CYS A 29 -6.89 4.45 5.26
C CYS A 29 -6.54 3.15 6.01
N THR A 30 -5.49 2.42 5.57
CA THR A 30 -5.09 1.17 6.23
C THR A 30 -4.64 1.38 7.68
N ILE A 31 -3.98 2.50 7.99
CA ILE A 31 -3.58 2.84 9.37
C ILE A 31 -4.82 3.07 10.25
N ILE A 32 -5.83 3.78 9.75
CA ILE A 32 -7.08 4.01 10.47
C ILE A 32 -7.79 2.68 10.75
N THR A 33 -7.85 1.78 9.76
CA THR A 33 -8.44 0.45 9.93
C THR A 33 -7.71 -0.36 11.01
N ILE A 34 -6.37 -0.34 11.03
CA ILE A 34 -5.56 -1.00 12.07
C ILE A 34 -5.93 -0.49 13.46
N ILE A 35 -6.03 0.83 13.65
CA ILE A 35 -6.37 1.45 14.94
C ILE A 35 -7.76 1.00 15.41
N ILE A 36 -8.75 1.01 14.52
CA ILE A 36 -10.11 0.58 14.85
C ILE A 36 -10.14 -0.90 15.23
N SER A 37 -9.47 -1.77 14.46
CA SER A 37 -9.39 -3.20 14.76
C SER A 37 -8.73 -3.47 16.11
N LEU A 38 -7.67 -2.75 16.47
CA LEU A 38 -7.00 -2.85 17.77
C LEU A 38 -7.90 -2.40 18.93
N ILE A 39 -8.66 -1.32 18.75
CA ILE A 39 -9.63 -0.84 19.76
C ILE A 39 -10.71 -1.90 20.01
N ILE A 40 -11.27 -2.48 18.95
CA ILE A 40 -12.30 -3.51 19.06
C ILE A 40 -11.74 -4.76 19.76
N LEU A 41 -10.54 -5.22 19.37
CA LEU A 41 -9.88 -6.36 20.02
C LEU A 41 -9.61 -6.08 21.50
N GLY A 42 -9.16 -4.87 21.83
CA GLY A 42 -8.92 -4.41 23.19
C GLY A 42 -10.19 -4.41 24.03
N LEU A 43 -11.30 -3.88 23.49
CA LEU A 43 -12.60 -3.91 24.16
C LEU A 43 -13.11 -5.33 24.41
N ILE A 44 -12.93 -6.25 23.45
CA ILE A 44 -13.28 -7.66 23.60
C ILE A 44 -12.40 -8.33 24.67
N ALA A 45 -11.10 -8.04 24.69
CA ALA A 45 -10.16 -8.61 25.67
C ALA A 45 -10.37 -8.06 27.09
N SER A 46 -10.70 -6.78 27.23
CA SER A 46 -10.95 -6.14 28.54
C SER A 46 -12.32 -6.48 29.11
N LYS A 47 -13.31 -6.87 28.30
CA LYS A 47 -14.61 -7.31 28.81
C LYS A 47 -14.50 -8.68 29.47
N ARG A 48 -14.62 -8.68 30.80
CA ARG A 48 -14.71 -9.86 31.67
C ARG A 48 -16.08 -10.55 31.63
N THR A 49 -16.79 -10.48 30.51
CA THR A 49 -18.08 -11.15 30.31
C THR A 49 -17.88 -12.61 29.88
N PRO A 50 -18.81 -13.54 30.17
CA PRO A 50 -18.73 -14.89 29.64
C PRO A 50 -18.66 -14.83 28.11
N ARG A 51 -17.64 -15.49 27.54
CA ARG A 51 -17.41 -15.52 26.08
C ARG A 51 -18.57 -16.25 25.41
N THR A 52 -19.54 -15.50 24.92
CA THR A 52 -20.60 -16.04 24.09
C THR A 52 -20.03 -16.39 22.71
N VAL A 53 -20.55 -17.46 22.09
CA VAL A 53 -20.19 -17.88 20.72
C VAL A 53 -20.13 -16.71 19.71
N PRO A 54 -21.11 -15.77 19.66
CA PRO A 54 -21.02 -14.63 18.75
C PRO A 54 -19.84 -13.69 19.05
N MET A 55 -19.45 -13.51 20.31
CA MET A 55 -18.33 -12.64 20.67
C MET A 55 -16.99 -13.24 20.25
N MET A 56 -16.88 -14.57 20.24
CA MET A 56 -15.71 -15.29 19.74
C MET A 56 -15.62 -15.25 18.20
N LEU A 57 -16.76 -15.30 17.51
CA LEU A 57 -16.82 -15.14 16.05
C LEU A 57 -16.35 -13.73 15.63
N VAL A 58 -16.84 -12.68 16.30
CA VAL A 58 -16.43 -11.29 16.04
C VAL A 58 -14.92 -11.11 16.27
N ALA A 59 -14.37 -11.69 17.35
CA ALA A 59 -12.93 -11.63 17.61
C ALA A 59 -12.10 -12.28 16.50
N ASN A 60 -12.56 -13.41 15.95
CA ASN A 60 -11.90 -14.11 14.85
C ASN A 60 -11.95 -13.29 13.56
N THR A 61 -13.11 -12.72 13.23
CA THR A 61 -13.27 -11.84 12.06
C THR A 61 -12.33 -10.64 12.17
N CYS A 62 -12.32 -9.92 13.31
CA CYS A 62 -11.41 -8.79 13.52
C CYS A 62 -9.92 -9.19 13.46
N SER A 63 -9.56 -10.38 13.94
CA SER A 63 -8.19 -10.88 13.85
C SER A 63 -7.79 -11.18 12.41
N SER A 64 -8.69 -11.79 11.62
CA SER A 64 -8.45 -12.07 10.20
C SER A 64 -8.34 -10.79 9.37
N GLU A 65 -9.18 -9.79 9.65
CA GLU A 65 -9.11 -8.47 9.01
C GLU A 65 -7.80 -7.76 9.35
N PHE A 66 -7.36 -7.84 10.62
CA PHE A 66 -6.08 -7.26 11.03
C PHE A 66 -4.91 -7.86 10.24
N ILE A 67 -4.85 -9.20 10.12
CA ILE A 67 -3.80 -9.88 9.33
C ILE A 67 -3.84 -9.44 7.86
N CYS A 68 -5.03 -9.36 7.27
CA CYS A 68 -5.23 -8.92 5.89
C CYS A 68 -4.76 -7.46 5.67
N VAL A 69 -5.06 -6.56 6.60
CA VAL A 69 -4.62 -5.17 6.49
C VAL A 69 -3.10 -5.05 6.67
N CYS A 70 -2.48 -5.85 7.54
CA CYS A 70 -1.02 -5.90 7.68
C CYS A 70 -0.30 -6.37 6.41
N THR A 71 -0.83 -7.39 5.73
CA THR A 71 -0.26 -7.86 4.45
C THR A 71 -0.44 -6.83 3.34
N ALA A 72 -1.62 -6.19 3.27
CA ALA A 72 -1.89 -5.10 2.34
C ALA A 72 -0.96 -3.90 2.58
N LEU A 73 -0.71 -3.52 3.84
CA LEU A 73 0.22 -2.44 4.19
C LEU A 73 1.65 -2.75 3.75
N SER A 74 2.09 -4.00 3.93
CA SER A 74 3.42 -4.45 3.49
C SER A 74 3.56 -4.40 1.98
N LEU A 75 2.52 -4.81 1.24
CA LEU A 75 2.49 -4.72 -0.23
C LEU A 75 2.57 -3.27 -0.70
N VAL A 76 1.74 -2.38 -0.15
CA VAL A 76 1.74 -0.95 -0.51
C VAL A 76 3.09 -0.30 -0.18
N SER A 77 3.70 -0.64 0.97
CA SER A 77 5.02 -0.12 1.35
C SER A 77 6.12 -0.61 0.40
N PHE A 78 6.05 -1.87 -0.02
CA PHE A 78 6.99 -2.44 -0.98
C PHE A 78 6.84 -1.80 -2.37
N THR A 79 5.60 -1.66 -2.87
CA THR A 79 5.32 -0.95 -4.12
C THR A 79 5.81 0.49 -4.06
N LEU A 80 5.50 1.23 -3.00
CA LEU A 80 5.95 2.61 -2.84
C LEU A 80 7.49 2.72 -2.81
N ASN A 81 8.17 1.79 -2.13
CA ASN A 81 9.63 1.77 -2.11
C ASN A 81 10.23 1.48 -3.49
N ASN A 82 9.60 0.61 -4.28
CA ASN A 82 10.03 0.34 -5.65
C ASN A 82 9.73 1.51 -6.58
N ASP A 83 8.56 2.15 -6.45
CA ASP A 83 8.20 3.35 -7.22
C ASP A 83 9.17 4.50 -6.92
N LEU A 84 9.51 4.75 -5.64
CA LEU A 84 10.50 5.75 -5.24
C LEU A 84 11.89 5.43 -5.81
N LYS A 85 12.32 4.16 -5.77
CA LYS A 85 13.58 3.74 -6.40
C LYS A 85 13.57 3.93 -7.90
N GLN A 86 12.44 3.69 -8.57
CA GLN A 86 12.28 3.89 -10.01
C GLN A 86 12.39 5.36 -10.39
N ILE A 87 11.75 6.26 -9.63
CA ILE A 87 11.87 7.72 -9.81
C ILE A 87 13.32 8.16 -9.59
N GLN A 88 13.96 7.73 -8.48
CA GLN A 88 15.34 8.09 -8.20
C GLN A 88 16.32 7.60 -9.28
N TYR A 89 16.11 6.39 -9.84
CA TYR A 89 16.91 5.88 -10.95
C TYR A 89 16.66 6.64 -12.25
N GLN A 90 15.41 6.94 -12.59
CA GLN A 90 15.08 7.79 -13.75
C GLN A 90 15.73 9.17 -13.64
N ASP A 91 15.61 9.82 -12.49
CA ASP A 91 16.19 11.15 -12.26
C ASP A 91 17.73 11.10 -12.31
N SER A 92 18.36 10.06 -11.77
CA SER A 92 19.82 9.89 -11.85
C SER A 92 20.34 9.75 -13.29
N LEU A 93 19.56 9.14 -14.18
CA LEU A 93 19.88 9.02 -15.61
C LEU A 93 19.53 10.29 -16.39
N CYS A 94 18.58 11.09 -15.92
CA CYS A 94 18.23 12.39 -16.49
C CYS A 94 19.20 13.52 -16.08
N ILE A 95 19.94 13.41 -14.98
CA ILE A 95 20.98 14.39 -14.59
C ILE A 95 22.28 14.22 -15.42
N PHE A 96 22.53 13.06 -16.02
CA PHE A 96 23.70 12.82 -16.88
C PHE A 96 23.58 13.34 -18.33
N ARG A 97 22.50 14.05 -18.65
CA ARG A 97 22.36 14.82 -19.90
C ARG A 97 22.33 16.32 -19.59
N ALA A 98 23.50 16.87 -19.27
CA ALA A 98 23.78 18.30 -19.37
C ALA A 98 24.99 18.48 -20.29
#